data_AF-A0AAP6VRV9-F1
#
_entry.id   AF-A0AAP6VRV9-F1
#
_cell.length_a   1.000
_cell.length_b   1.000
_cell.length_c   1.000
_cell.angle_alpha   90.00
_cell.angle_beta   90.00
_cell.angle_gamma   90.00
#
_symmetry.space_group_name_H-M   'P 1'
#
loop_
_entity.id
_entity.type
_entity.pdbx_description
1 polymer ?
#
loop_
_entity_poly.entity_id
_entity_poly.type
_entity_poly.pdbx_seq_one_letter_code
_entity_poly.pdbx_strand_id
1 'polypeptide(L)'
;MALGKKTGGRQKGTPNKENPLKGYLRAHSLAYFEPKPQTEADGTPRKIDFTDKDGVILSSRILADADGNPIQMSDFDVDMMVLDANERVSAELRLLEFHTPKMKAVEVDMEVHSAVTIEDRLRELCGETDEEED
;
A
#
# COMPACT_ATOMS: atom_id res chain seq x y z
N MET A 1 -44.49 14.69 -9.91
CA MET A 1 -43.29 13.83 -9.79
C MET A 1 -42.99 13.64 -8.31
N ALA A 2 -43.16 12.43 -7.79
CA ALA A 2 -42.93 12.14 -6.37
C ALA A 2 -41.41 12.03 -6.10
N LEU A 3 -40.85 12.96 -5.32
CA LEU A 3 -39.48 12.85 -4.82
C LEU A 3 -39.43 11.74 -3.76
N GLY A 4 -38.92 10.56 -4.14
CA GLY A 4 -38.62 9.49 -3.20
C GLY A 4 -37.55 9.95 -2.20
N LYS A 5 -37.94 10.24 -0.96
CA LYS A 5 -36.98 10.45 0.13
C LYS A 5 -36.27 9.12 0.39
N LYS A 6 -34.96 9.06 0.15
CA LYS A 6 -34.10 7.93 0.54
C LYS A 6 -34.07 7.87 2.08
N THR A 7 -34.98 7.12 2.69
CA THR A 7 -35.16 7.01 4.15
C THR A 7 -34.17 6.07 4.84
N GLY A 8 -33.16 5.55 4.14
CA GLY A 8 -32.26 4.50 4.64
C GLY A 8 -30.77 4.86 4.73
N GLY A 9 -30.41 6.14 4.65
CA GLY A 9 -29.00 6.58 4.73
C GLY A 9 -28.54 6.78 6.17
N ARG A 10 -27.24 6.53 6.44
CA ARG A 10 -26.61 6.92 7.71
C ARG A 10 -26.77 8.44 7.89
N GLN A 11 -27.31 8.87 9.02
CA GLN A 11 -27.46 10.31 9.30
C GLN A 11 -26.07 10.93 9.40
N LYS A 12 -25.83 11.97 8.59
CA LYS A 12 -24.57 12.73 8.63
C LYS A 12 -24.34 13.21 10.06
N GLY A 13 -23.25 12.78 10.68
CA GLY A 13 -22.92 13.12 12.07
C GLY A 13 -23.26 12.06 13.12
N THR A 14 -23.84 10.91 12.76
CA THR A 14 -23.90 9.77 13.71
C THR A 14 -22.47 9.28 13.95
N PRO A 15 -21.94 9.37 15.19
CA PRO A 15 -20.60 8.87 15.47
C PRO A 15 -20.50 7.40 15.07
N ASN A 16 -19.40 7.01 14.41
CA ASN A 16 -19.14 5.60 14.18
C ASN A 16 -19.13 4.91 15.55
N LYS A 17 -19.98 3.89 15.74
CA LYS A 17 -19.90 3.04 16.92
C LYS A 17 -18.48 2.46 16.98
N GLU A 18 -17.79 2.71 18.09
CA GLU A 18 -16.49 2.11 18.37
C GLU A 18 -16.63 0.59 18.21
N ASN A 19 -15.97 0.01 17.21
CA ASN A 19 -15.97 -1.43 17.02
C ASN A 19 -14.83 -2.00 17.88
N PRO A 20 -15.13 -2.72 18.97
CA PRO A 20 -14.11 -3.25 19.87
C PRO A 20 -13.12 -4.17 19.16
N LEU A 21 -13.56 -4.91 18.13
CA LEU A 21 -12.66 -5.74 17.32
C LEU A 21 -11.64 -4.90 16.56
N LYS A 22 -12.03 -3.72 16.07
CA LYS A 22 -11.11 -2.85 15.33
C LYS A 22 -9.99 -2.32 16.23
N GLY A 23 -10.30 -2.04 17.50
CA GLY A 23 -9.31 -1.67 18.51
C GLY A 23 -8.33 -2.81 18.78
N TYR A 24 -8.86 -4.02 19.01
CA TYR A 24 -8.04 -5.21 19.24
C TYR A 24 -7.11 -5.53 18.05
N LEU A 25 -7.65 -5.53 16.83
CA LEU A 25 -6.87 -5.76 15.62
C LEU A 25 -5.76 -4.71 15.46
N ARG A 26 -6.06 -3.43 15.73
CA ARG A 26 -5.06 -2.37 15.68
C ARG A 26 -3.95 -2.60 16.72
N ALA A 27 -4.31 -2.95 17.95
CA ALA A 27 -3.34 -3.20 19.02
C ALA A 27 -2.45 -4.40 18.70
N HIS A 28 -3.03 -5.50 18.21
CA HIS A 28 -2.28 -6.68 17.80
C HIS A 28 -1.34 -6.38 16.63
N SER A 29 -1.81 -5.64 15.61
CA SER A 29 -0.96 -5.23 14.50
C SER A 29 0.20 -4.33 14.97
N LEU A 30 -0.05 -3.38 15.86
CA LEU A 30 1.02 -2.52 16.40
C LEU A 30 2.06 -3.34 17.18
N ALA A 31 1.61 -4.23 18.08
CA ALA A 31 2.50 -5.07 18.87
C ALA A 31 3.39 -6.01 18.02
N TYR A 32 2.96 -6.36 16.81
CA TYR A 32 3.74 -7.18 15.88
C TYR A 32 4.93 -6.42 15.28
N PHE A 33 4.77 -5.11 15.05
CA PHE A 33 5.82 -4.24 14.50
C PHE A 33 6.63 -3.49 15.56
N GLU A 34 6.17 -3.47 16.81
CA GLU A 34 6.90 -2.84 17.91
C GLU A 34 8.08 -3.71 18.39
N PRO A 35 9.26 -3.11 18.64
CA PRO A 35 10.38 -3.84 19.22
C PRO A 35 10.02 -4.36 20.61
N LYS A 36 10.22 -5.66 20.84
CA LYS A 36 10.04 -6.30 22.15
C LYS A 36 11.15 -7.32 22.41
N PRO A 37 11.44 -7.64 23.67
CA PRO A 37 12.39 -8.71 23.98
C PRO A 37 11.86 -10.03 23.44
N GLN A 38 12.63 -10.66 22.56
CA GLN A 38 12.26 -11.94 21.95
C GLN A 38 12.59 -13.08 22.91
N THR A 39 11.60 -13.48 23.72
CA THR A 39 11.70 -14.57 24.69
C THR A 39 10.78 -15.74 24.33
N GLU A 40 11.22 -16.95 24.62
CA GLU A 40 10.35 -18.14 24.67
C GLU A 40 9.40 -18.09 25.88
N ALA A 41 8.45 -19.03 25.94
CA ALA A 41 7.54 -19.20 27.08
C ALA A 41 8.26 -19.35 28.44
N ASP A 42 9.49 -19.88 28.41
CA ASP A 42 10.33 -20.09 29.59
C ASP A 42 11.19 -18.85 29.97
N GLY A 43 11.04 -17.73 29.25
CA GLY A 43 11.82 -16.50 29.47
C GLY A 43 13.25 -16.54 28.93
N THR A 44 13.65 -17.64 28.28
CA THR A 44 14.95 -17.76 27.61
C THR A 44 14.93 -17.05 26.25
N PRO A 45 16.08 -16.60 25.71
CA PRO A 45 16.14 -15.96 24.40
C PRO A 45 15.56 -16.87 23.32
N ARG A 46 14.72 -16.31 22.45
CA ARG A 46 14.02 -17.03 21.37
C ARG A 46 15.01 -17.77 20.48
N LYS A 47 14.70 -19.03 20.16
CA LYS A 47 15.48 -19.83 19.22
C LYS A 47 14.80 -19.79 17.85
N ILE A 48 15.55 -19.37 16.84
CA ILE A 48 15.11 -19.44 15.46
C ILE A 48 15.79 -20.64 14.81
N ASP A 49 14.98 -21.57 14.31
CA ASP A 49 15.43 -22.67 13.50
C ASP A 49 15.24 -22.29 12.02
N PHE A 50 16.33 -22.27 11.27
CA PHE A 50 16.31 -22.12 9.81
C PHE A 50 16.11 -23.49 9.21
N THR A 51 14.94 -23.72 8.62
CA THR A 51 14.59 -24.99 7.97
C THR A 51 14.73 -24.88 6.45
N ASP A 52 15.10 -25.98 5.80
CA ASP A 52 14.94 -26.12 4.36
C ASP A 52 13.46 -26.38 3.99
N LYS A 53 13.14 -26.40 2.70
CA LYS A 53 11.80 -26.69 2.14
C LYS A 53 11.20 -28.01 2.63
N ASP A 54 12.03 -28.96 3.03
CA ASP A 54 11.63 -30.28 3.54
C ASP A 54 11.52 -30.34 5.08
N GLY A 55 11.61 -29.19 5.77
CA GLY A 55 11.49 -29.11 7.22
C GLY A 55 12.73 -29.59 7.98
N VAL A 56 13.83 -29.86 7.29
CA VAL A 56 15.12 -30.20 7.91
C VAL A 56 15.76 -28.93 8.45
N ILE A 57 16.08 -28.91 9.75
CA ILE A 57 16.75 -27.78 10.41
C ILE A 57 18.19 -27.70 9.90
N LEU A 58 18.51 -26.66 9.13
CA LEU A 58 19.84 -26.39 8.56
C LEU A 58 20.74 -25.68 9.58
N SER A 59 20.18 -24.76 10.37
CA SER A 59 20.91 -24.06 11.43
C SER A 59 19.95 -23.51 12.47
N SER A 60 20.37 -23.48 13.74
CA SER A 60 19.64 -22.80 14.80
C SER A 60 20.44 -21.60 15.29
N ARG A 61 19.77 -20.46 15.44
CA ARG A 61 20.37 -19.24 15.99
C ARG A 61 19.56 -18.80 17.20
N ILE A 62 20.28 -18.55 18.29
CA ILE A 62 19.71 -17.99 19.51
C ILE A 62 19.72 -16.46 19.35
N LEU A 63 18.56 -15.81 19.55
CA LEU A 63 18.42 -14.35 19.55
C LEU A 63 18.89 -13.75 20.88
N ALA A 64 20.18 -13.92 21.17
CA ALA A 64 20.82 -13.34 22.34
C ALA A 64 21.83 -12.25 21.94
N ASP A 65 21.83 -11.16 22.69
CA ASP A 65 22.84 -10.10 22.60
C ASP A 65 24.20 -10.62 23.09
N ALA A 66 25.27 -9.82 22.93
CA ALA A 66 26.62 -10.15 23.38
C ALA A 66 26.70 -10.54 24.87
N ASP A 67 25.78 -10.01 25.68
CA ASP A 67 25.66 -10.26 27.12
C ASP A 67 24.72 -11.43 27.48
N GLY A 68 24.16 -12.15 26.49
CA GLY A 68 23.27 -13.28 26.70
C GLY A 68 21.80 -12.91 26.98
N ASN A 69 21.46 -11.62 26.95
CA ASN A 69 20.09 -11.14 27.11
C ASN A 69 19.26 -11.29 25.82
N PRO A 70 17.92 -11.41 25.92
CA PRO A 70 17.05 -11.45 24.74
C PRO A 70 17.22 -10.19 23.89
N ILE A 71 17.44 -10.35 22.59
CA ILE A 71 17.53 -9.22 21.68
C ILE A 71 16.17 -8.51 21.61
N GLN A 72 16.20 -7.18 21.61
CA GLN A 72 15.02 -6.36 21.33
C GLN A 72 14.81 -6.28 19.81
N MET A 73 13.77 -6.92 19.32
CA MET A 73 13.45 -7.02 17.89
C MET A 73 11.94 -7.17 17.72
N SER A 74 11.38 -6.62 16.64
CA SER A 74 9.95 -6.82 16.36
C SER A 74 9.68 -8.26 15.90
N ASP A 75 8.45 -8.74 16.07
CA ASP A 75 8.09 -10.08 15.56
C ASP A 75 8.19 -10.13 14.03
N PHE A 76 7.87 -9.02 13.37
CA PHE A 76 8.04 -8.88 11.93
C PHE A 76 9.49 -9.12 11.49
N ASP A 77 10.46 -8.50 12.17
CA ASP A 77 11.87 -8.64 11.81
C ASP A 77 12.34 -10.10 12.00
N VAL A 78 11.86 -10.77 13.06
CA VAL A 78 12.14 -12.19 13.28
C VAL A 78 11.57 -13.04 12.15
N ASP A 79 10.30 -12.84 11.79
CA ASP A 79 9.64 -13.61 10.73
C ASP A 79 10.30 -13.35 9.35
N MET A 80 10.73 -12.11 9.08
CA MET A 80 11.51 -11.79 7.89
C MET A 80 12.85 -12.52 7.87
N MET A 81 13.53 -12.66 9.01
CA MET A 81 14.77 -13.43 9.08
C MET A 81 14.54 -14.93 8.80
N VAL A 82 13.45 -15.50 9.31
CA VAL A 82 13.11 -16.93 9.14
C VAL A 82 12.76 -17.26 7.68
N LEU A 83 12.11 -16.34 6.97
CA LEU A 83 11.70 -16.55 5.57
C LEU A 83 12.90 -16.75 4.64
N ASP A 84 12.72 -17.65 3.66
CA ASP A 84 13.66 -17.83 2.54
C ASP A 84 13.80 -16.53 1.76
N ALA A 85 14.96 -16.34 1.12
CA ALA A 85 15.28 -15.11 0.38
C ALA A 85 14.22 -14.77 -0.68
N ASN A 86 13.70 -15.79 -1.39
CA ASN A 86 12.66 -15.59 -2.41
C ASN A 86 11.34 -15.11 -1.81
N GLU A 87 10.94 -15.71 -0.69
CA GLU A 87 9.69 -15.37 -0.02
C GLU A 87 9.77 -14.00 0.65
N ARG A 88 10.94 -13.64 1.21
CA ARG A 88 11.22 -12.31 1.76
C ARG A 88 11.06 -11.21 0.72
N VAL A 89 11.67 -11.37 -0.46
CA VAL A 89 11.51 -10.42 -1.57
C VAL A 89 10.05 -10.29 -1.98
N SER A 90 9.31 -11.41 -2.01
CA SER A 90 7.88 -11.38 -2.33
C SER A 90 7.03 -10.66 -1.28
N ALA A 91 7.37 -10.82 0.00
CA ALA A 91 6.68 -10.17 1.11
C ALA A 91 6.92 -8.65 1.12
N GLU A 92 8.17 -8.23 0.89
CA GLU A 92 8.55 -6.82 0.78
C GLU A 92 7.87 -6.14 -0.42
N LEU A 93 7.83 -6.80 -1.58
CA LEU A 93 7.13 -6.28 -2.75
C LEU A 93 5.64 -6.05 -2.44
N ARG A 94 4.98 -7.00 -1.78
CA ARG A 94 3.57 -6.84 -1.37
C ARG A 94 3.37 -5.69 -0.40
N LEU A 95 4.24 -5.54 0.61
CA LEU A 95 4.21 -4.41 1.53
C LEU A 95 4.37 -3.08 0.79
N LEU A 96 5.29 -3.03 -0.17
CA LEU A 96 5.55 -1.86 -1.01
C LEU A 96 4.30 -1.47 -1.82
N GLU A 97 3.57 -2.45 -2.36
CA GLU A 97 2.34 -2.21 -3.13
C GLU A 97 1.22 -1.54 -2.32
N PHE A 98 1.17 -1.75 -1.00
CA PHE A 98 0.15 -1.14 -0.15
C PHE A 98 0.43 0.31 0.20
N HIS A 99 1.71 0.70 0.30
CA HIS A 99 2.09 2.06 0.70
C HIS A 99 2.55 2.94 -0.46
N THR A 100 3.06 2.35 -1.55
CA THR A 100 3.47 3.11 -2.73
C THR A 100 2.39 3.00 -3.81
N PRO A 101 1.76 4.12 -4.22
CA PRO A 101 0.85 4.11 -5.34
C PRO A 101 1.59 3.63 -6.59
N LYS A 102 1.13 2.53 -7.21
CA LYS A 102 1.60 2.17 -8.55
C LYS A 102 1.29 3.35 -9.46
N MET A 103 2.33 3.94 -10.05
CA MET A 103 2.17 5.00 -11.04
C MET A 103 1.39 4.40 -12.22
N LYS A 104 0.07 4.55 -12.21
CA LYS A 104 -0.72 4.41 -13.42
C LYS A 104 -0.20 5.50 -14.34
N ALA A 105 0.32 5.11 -15.50
CA ALA A 105 0.69 6.07 -16.52
C ALA A 105 -0.53 7.00 -16.69
N VAL A 106 -0.34 8.28 -16.44
CA VAL A 106 -1.30 9.28 -16.86
C VAL A 106 -1.20 9.23 -18.37
N GLU A 107 -2.13 8.52 -19.02
CA GLU A 107 -2.37 8.69 -20.44
C GLU A 107 -2.73 10.16 -20.59
N VAL A 108 -1.76 10.94 -21.05
CA VAL A 108 -1.99 12.33 -21.43
C VAL A 108 -2.86 12.24 -22.67
N ASP A 109 -4.18 12.35 -22.48
CA ASP A 109 -5.09 12.67 -23.57
C ASP A 109 -4.67 14.06 -24.10
N MET A 110 -3.81 14.06 -25.12
CA MET A 110 -3.60 15.22 -25.98
C MET A 110 -4.82 15.35 -26.90
N GLU A 111 -6.01 15.53 -26.34
CA GLU A 111 -7.08 16.19 -27.10
C GLU A 111 -6.64 17.65 -27.24
N VAL A 112 -5.91 17.92 -28.32
CA VAL A 112 -5.68 19.27 -28.81
C VAL A 112 -7.06 19.81 -29.16
N HIS A 113 -7.74 20.41 -28.18
CA HIS A 113 -8.82 21.33 -28.44
C HIS A 113 -8.21 22.55 -29.10
N SER A 114 -7.84 22.43 -30.37
CA SER A 114 -7.65 23.58 -31.23
C SER A 114 -9.02 24.23 -31.27
N ALA A 115 -9.20 25.31 -30.52
CA ALA A 115 -10.36 26.17 -30.58
C ALA A 115 -10.37 26.95 -31.91
N VAL A 116 -10.18 26.23 -33.02
CA VAL A 116 -10.34 26.73 -34.36
C VAL A 116 -11.82 26.59 -34.63
N THR A 117 -12.50 27.73 -34.64
CA THR A 117 -13.92 27.75 -34.94
C THR A 117 -14.11 27.35 -36.41
N ILE A 118 -15.27 26.81 -36.75
CA ILE A 118 -15.61 26.48 -38.14
C ILE A 118 -15.49 27.74 -39.02
N GLU A 119 -15.71 28.93 -38.44
CA GLU A 119 -15.56 30.23 -39.07
C GLU A 119 -14.11 30.53 -39.48
N ASP A 120 -13.12 30.21 -38.64
CA ASP A 120 -11.69 30.36 -38.95
C ASP A 120 -11.29 29.47 -40.13
N ARG A 121 -11.78 28.22 -40.13
CA ARG A 121 -11.52 27.26 -41.21
C ARG A 121 -12.22 27.64 -42.52
N LEU A 122 -13.41 28.24 -42.44
CA LEU A 122 -14.15 28.74 -43.60
C LEU A 122 -13.49 30.01 -44.18
N ARG A 123 -12.94 30.89 -43.35
CA ARG A 123 -12.22 32.09 -43.79
C ARG A 123 -10.93 31.75 -44.54
N GLU A 124 -10.20 30.74 -44.09
CA GLU A 124 -9.01 30.23 -44.78
C GLU A 124 -9.35 29.57 -46.14
N LEU A 125 -10.50 28.89 -46.23
CA LEU A 125 -10.99 28.28 -47.47
C LEU A 125 -11.57 29.29 -48.47
N CYS A 126 -12.10 30.42 -47.99
CA CYS A 126 -12.59 31.52 -48.82
C CYS A 126 -11.49 32.55 -49.15
N GLY A 127 -10.24 32.08 -49.28
CA GLY A 127 -9.07 32.90 -49.54
C GLY A 127 -9.34 34.06 -50.50
N GLU A 128 -8.96 35.26 -50.04
CA GLU A 128 -8.69 36.47 -50.80
C GLU A 128 -8.86 36.32 -52.33
N THR A 129 -10.03 36.69 -52.83
CA THR A 129 -10.20 37.15 -54.21
C THR A 129 -10.89 38.52 -54.19
N ASP A 130 -10.36 39.44 -53.38
CA ASP A 130 -10.50 40.87 -53.65
C ASP A 130 -9.07 41.40 -53.83
N GLU A 131 -8.44 40.96 -54.93
CA GLU A 131 -7.31 41.70 -55.50
C GLU A 131 -7.86 43.04 -55.97
N GLU A 132 -7.49 44.11 -55.27
CA GLU A 132 -7.50 45.46 -55.81
C GLU A 132 -6.66 45.48 -57.09
N GLU A 133 -7.27 45.64 -58.28
CA GLU A 133 -6.61 46.17 -59.47
C GLU A 133 -7.67 46.73 -60.45
N ASP A 134 -7.65 48.07 -60.57
CA ASP A 134 -8.27 49.00 -61.55
C ASP A 134 -9.81 49.14 -61.69
#